data_AF-A0A8T7EKA5-F1
#
_entry.id   AF-A0A8T7EKA5-F1
#
_cell.length_a   1.000
_cell.length_b   1.000
_cell.length_c   1.000
_cell.angle_alpha   90.00
_cell.angle_beta   90.00
_cell.angle_gamma   90.00
#
_symmetry.space_group_name_H-M   'P 1'
#
loop_
_entity.id
_entity.type
_entity.pdbx_description
1 polymer ?
#
loop_
_entity_poly.entity_id
_entity_poly.type
_entity_poly.pdbx_seq_one_letter_code
_entity_poly.pdbx_strand_id
1 'polypeptide(L)' 'MIKRSRYGIAGQTIATRVTNDPASGNNGLFYIYSDHPSTGSGQVWAAPACW' A
#
# COMPACT_ATOMS: atom_id res chain seq x y z
N MET A 1 -11.05 15.54 0.79
CA MET A 1 -10.44 14.95 -0.43
C MET A 1 -9.48 13.85 0.01
N ILE A 2 -9.61 12.65 -0.54
CA ILE A 2 -8.71 11.51 -0.22
C ILE A 2 -7.33 11.78 -0.80
N LYS A 3 -6.28 11.56 -0.01
CA LYS A 3 -4.87 11.71 -0.44
C LYS A 3 -4.17 10.36 -0.43
N ARG A 4 -3.44 10.07 -1.51
CA ARG A 4 -2.66 8.83 -1.67
C ARG A 4 -1.20 9.17 -2.01
N SER A 5 -0.27 8.63 -1.22
CA SER A 5 1.18 8.73 -1.47
C SER A 5 1.77 7.34 -1.65
N ARG A 6 2.63 7.16 -2.66
CA ARG A 6 3.34 5.91 -2.91
C ARG A 6 4.80 6.06 -2.51
N TYR A 7 5.32 5.07 -1.79
CA TYR A 7 6.73 4.98 -1.45
C TYR A 7 7.35 3.87 -2.25
N GLY A 8 8.54 4.11 -2.81
CA GLY A 8 9.24 3.13 -3.60
C GLY A 8 10.75 3.19 -3.44
N ILE A 9 11.39 2.06 -3.76
CA ILE A 9 12.84 1.88 -3.79
C ILE A 9 13.17 1.31 -5.18
N ALA A 10 14.19 1.85 -5.84
CA ALA A 10 14.65 1.39 -7.16
C ALA A 10 13.51 1.29 -8.22
N GLY A 11 12.56 2.22 -8.20
CA GLY A 11 11.42 2.24 -9.13
C GLY A 11 10.27 1.30 -8.77
N GLN A 12 10.42 0.45 -7.73
CA GLN A 12 9.36 -0.40 -7.22
C GLN A 12 8.61 0.25 -6.06
N THR A 13 7.27 0.21 -6.11
CA THR A 13 6.45 0.66 -4.97
C THR A 13 6.47 -0.40 -3.88
N ILE A 14 6.79 0.00 -2.64
CA ILE A 14 6.85 -0.86 -1.46
C ILE A 14 5.73 -0.56 -0.47
N ALA A 15 5.13 0.63 -0.52
CA ALA A 15 4.04 1.01 0.38
C ALA A 15 3.16 2.11 -0.21
N THR A 16 1.90 2.14 0.22
CA THR A 16 0.95 3.22 -0.07
C THR A 16 0.41 3.79 1.23
N ARG A 17 0.43 5.12 1.39
CA ARG A 17 -0.25 5.82 2.48
C ARG A 17 -1.56 6.41 1.96
N VAL A 18 -2.65 6.13 2.66
CA VAL A 18 -3.97 6.73 2.42
C VAL A 18 -4.33 7.60 3.61
N THR A 19 -4.75 8.84 3.34
CA THR A 19 -5.24 9.77 4.37
C THR A 19 -6.51 10.46 3.89
N ASN A 20 -7.35 10.87 4.85
CA ASN A 20 -8.59 11.60 4.61
C ASN A 20 -9.65 10.79 3.82
N ASP A 21 -9.61 9.45 3.94
CA ASP A 21 -10.67 8.55 3.50
C ASP A 21 -11.84 8.60 4.51
N PRO A 22 -13.08 8.85 4.07
CA PRO A 22 -14.25 8.86 4.95
C PRO A 22 -14.57 7.48 5.55
N ALA A 23 -14.13 6.39 4.92
CA ALA A 23 -14.10 5.08 5.56
C ALA A 23 -12.82 4.98 6.40
N SER A 24 -12.93 5.18 7.72
CA SER A 24 -11.79 5.24 8.62
C SER A 24 -10.84 4.04 8.49
N GLY A 25 -11.38 2.84 8.23
CA GLY A 25 -10.61 1.61 8.01
C GLY A 25 -9.73 1.58 6.76
N ASN A 26 -9.91 2.53 5.83
CA ASN A 26 -9.09 2.66 4.63
C ASN A 26 -7.93 3.64 4.82
N ASN A 27 -7.86 4.38 5.94
CA ASN A 27 -6.73 5.23 6.24
C ASN A 27 -5.62 4.40 6.87
N GLY A 28 -4.39 4.58 6.39
CA GLY A 28 -3.27 3.81 6.92
C GLY A 28 -2.10 3.72 5.95
N LEU A 29 -1.11 2.94 6.37
CA LEU A 29 0.04 2.57 5.59
C LEU A 29 -0.09 1.11 5.18
N PHE A 30 -0.13 0.86 3.87
CA PHE A 30 -0.29 -0.46 3.29
C PHE A 30 1.00 -0.87 2.62
N TYR A 31 1.68 -1.88 3.17
CA TYR A 31 2.90 -2.43 2.60
C TYR A 31 2.56 -3.42 1.49
N ILE A 32 3.32 -3.36 0.40
CA ILE A 32 3.23 -4.31 -0.69
C ILE A 32 4.17 -5.46 -0.38
N TYR A 33 3.63 -6.56 0.15
CA TYR A 33 4.35 -7.82 0.25
C TYR A 33 4.35 -8.48 -1.13
N SER A 34 5.53 -8.69 -1.71
CA SER A 34 5.72 -9.58 -2.86
C SER A 34 6.46 -10.82 -2.39
N ASP A 35 5.77 -11.96 -2.42
CA ASP A 35 6.33 -13.29 -2.16
C ASP A 35 7.00 -13.90 -3.40
N HIS A 36 6.89 -13.27 -4.58
CA HIS A 36 7.39 -13.82 -5.83
C HIS A 36 8.62 -13.08 -6.37
N PRO A 37 9.82 -13.70 -6.43
CA PRO A 37 10.93 -13.17 -7.18
C PRO A 37 10.61 -13.30 -8.67
N SER A 38 10.44 -12.16 -9.37
CA SER A 38 10.23 -12.10 -10.82
C SER A 38 8.90 -12.69 -11.31
N THR A 39 7.85 -11.86 -11.35
CA THR A 39 7.04 -11.59 -12.58
C THR A 39 5.86 -10.68 -12.25
N GLY A 40 6.04 -9.37 -12.45
CA GLY A 40 5.02 -8.45 -13.01
C GLY A 40 3.59 -8.33 -12.46
N SER A 41 3.17 -9.02 -11.40
CA SER A 41 1.79 -8.94 -10.92
C SER A 41 1.71 -9.19 -9.42
N GLY A 42 2.08 -8.17 -8.64
CA GLY A 42 1.88 -8.16 -7.20
C GLY A 42 0.40 -7.95 -6.89
N GLN A 43 -0.33 -9.03 -6.59
CA GLN A 43 -1.62 -8.92 -5.91
C GLN A 43 -1.36 -8.45 -4.48
N VAL A 44 -1.75 -7.21 -4.18
CA VAL A 44 -1.62 -6.64 -2.85
C VAL A 44 -2.92 -6.88 -2.09
N TRP A 45 -2.92 -7.85 -1.18
CA TRP A 45 -3.95 -7.91 -0.14
C TRP A 45 -3.59 -6.88 0.92
N ALA A 46 -4.20 -5.70 0.81
CA ALA A 46 -4.05 -4.62 1.77
C ALA A 46 -4.72 -5.02 3.10
N ALA A 47 -3.98 -5.71 3.97
CA ALA A 47 -4.40 -5.81 5.37
C ALA A 47 -4.14 -4.45 6.03
N PRO A 48 -5.14 -3.82 6.68
CA PRO A 48 -4.90 -2.63 7.48
C PRO A 48 -3.97 -3.02 8.64
N ALA A 49 -2.87 -2.28 8.81
CA ALA A 49 -1.98 -2.45 9.95
C ALA A 49 -2.75 -2.07 11.23
N CYS A 50 -3.17 -3.07 12.01
CA CYS A 50 -3.71 -2.88 13.34
C CYS A 50 -2.61 -2.26 14.21
N TRP A 51 -2.81 -1.02 14.67
CA TRP A 51 -2.13 -0.44 15.82
C TRP A 51 -3.15 -0.27 16.94
#